data_AF-A0A928PT64-F1
#
_entry.id   AF-A0A928PT64-F1
#
_cell.length_a   1.000
_cell.length_b   1.000
_cell.length_c   1.000
_cell.angle_alpha   90.00
_cell.angle_beta   90.00
_cell.angle_gamma   90.00
#
_symmetry.space_group_name_H-M   'P 1'
#
loop_
_entity.id
_entity.type
_entity.pdbx_description
1 polymer ?
#
loop_
_entity_poly.entity_id
_entity_poly.type
_entity_poly.pdbx_seq_one_letter_code
_entity_poly.pdbx_strand_id
1 'polypeptide(L)'
;MTIFINGHDFRVELERVCRLFFPDEKIRFVEDGEAHDALHTQIILDETDTAGAAFIITDESGSVRRYDAQRVMPEGLDEMDRNLVLADVLFSTLVEATGYKPPWGVLTGVRPVKLLRMLHETIGVEKAKERMIDLFHCSPEKYQLCAETMRYEQPILDCSDAKSFSLYISIPFC
;
A
#
# COMPACT_ATOMS: atom_id res chain seq x y z
N MET A 1 1.74 1.93 18.62
CA MET A 1 2.18 0.75 17.85
C MET A 1 3.70 0.75 17.58
N THR A 2 4.40 -0.35 17.87
CA THR A 2 5.82 -0.53 17.49
C THR A 2 5.89 -1.48 16.30
N ILE A 3 6.60 -1.10 15.24
CA ILE A 3 6.87 -1.91 14.06
C ILE A 3 8.35 -2.25 14.06
N PHE A 4 8.67 -3.54 14.09
CA PHE A 4 10.04 -4.00 13.86
C PHE A 4 10.26 -4.15 12.36
N ILE A 5 11.43 -3.76 11.89
CA ILE A 5 11.85 -3.84 10.49
C ILE A 5 13.24 -4.49 10.47
N ASN A 6 13.39 -5.59 9.73
CA ASN A 6 14.64 -6.34 9.63
C ASN A 6 15.03 -6.48 8.16
N GLY A 7 16.21 -6.01 7.76
CA GLY A 7 16.78 -6.27 6.43
C GLY A 7 16.29 -5.39 5.27
N HIS A 8 15.57 -4.28 5.51
CA HIS A 8 15.10 -3.37 4.43
C HIS A 8 14.77 -1.95 4.95
N ASP A 9 14.69 -0.94 4.06
CA ASP A 9 14.36 0.46 4.39
C ASP A 9 12.94 0.88 3.95
N PHE A 10 11.98 -0.03 4.04
CA PHE A 10 10.60 0.16 3.53
C PHE A 10 9.71 0.97 4.50
N ARG A 11 10.27 1.94 5.22
CA ARG A 11 9.60 2.59 6.36
C ARG A 11 8.38 3.41 5.95
N VAL A 12 8.51 4.20 4.88
CA VAL A 12 7.50 5.19 4.48
C VAL A 12 6.21 4.52 4.03
N GLU A 13 6.32 3.50 3.19
CA GLU A 13 5.17 2.77 2.66
C GLU A 13 4.52 1.89 3.72
N LEU A 14 5.30 1.24 4.60
CA LEU A 14 4.75 0.52 5.75
C LEU A 14 3.94 1.45 6.64
N GLU A 15 4.47 2.65 6.92
CA GLU A 15 3.75 3.65 7.70
C GLU A 15 2.41 4.01 7.04
N ARG A 16 2.40 4.24 5.73
CA ARG A 16 1.18 4.56 4.98
C ARG A 16 0.14 3.44 5.07
N VAL A 17 0.56 2.19 4.88
CA VAL A 17 -0.35 1.04 4.98
C VAL A 17 -0.87 0.90 6.41
N CYS A 18 0.00 0.96 7.42
CA CYS A 18 -0.42 0.87 8.81
C CYS A 18 -1.40 1.97 9.22
N ARG A 19 -1.21 3.21 8.75
CA ARG A 19 -2.11 4.34 9.01
C ARG A 19 -3.52 4.14 8.44
N LEU A 20 -3.71 3.25 7.47
CA LEU A 20 -5.05 2.90 6.98
C LEU A 20 -5.89 2.14 8.00
N PHE A 21 -5.23 1.32 8.82
CA PHE A 21 -5.87 0.47 9.80
C PHE A 21 -5.84 1.11 11.20
N PHE A 22 -4.81 1.91 11.48
CA PHE A 22 -4.58 2.54 12.78
C PHE A 22 -4.22 4.03 12.62
N PRO A 23 -5.17 4.90 12.25
CA PRO A 23 -4.88 6.30 11.90
C PRO A 23 -4.35 7.13 13.08
N ASP A 24 -4.84 6.87 14.29
CA ASP A 24 -4.54 7.64 15.50
C ASP A 24 -3.39 7.06 16.34
N GLU A 25 -2.86 5.90 15.93
CA GLU A 25 -1.78 5.23 16.65
C GLU A 25 -0.43 5.91 16.39
N LYS A 26 0.35 6.12 17.47
CA LYS A 26 1.75 6.53 17.33
C LYS A 26 2.56 5.33 16.86
N ILE A 27 3.06 5.40 15.63
CA ILE A 27 3.93 4.39 15.02
C ILE A 27 5.39 4.68 15.40
N ARG A 28 6.08 3.67 15.92
CA ARG A 28 7.52 3.70 16.21
C ARG A 28 8.20 2.57 15.46
N PHE A 29 9.30 2.85 14.79
CA PHE A 29 10.11 1.84 14.11
C PHE A 29 11.29 1.42 14.99
N VAL A 30 11.54 0.12 15.05
CA VAL A 30 12.69 -0.48 15.75
C VAL A 30 13.40 -1.40 14.76
N GLU A 31 14.70 -1.20 14.58
CA GLU A 31 15.56 -2.09 13.80
C GLU A 31 16.13 -3.18 14.70
N ASP A 32 16.22 -4.42 14.19
CA ASP A 32 16.93 -5.53 14.81
C ASP A 32 16.59 -5.76 16.30
N GLY A 33 15.30 -5.73 16.63
CA GLY A 33 14.79 -5.87 17.99
C GLY A 33 14.00 -7.16 18.25
N GLU A 34 14.01 -7.63 19.49
CA GLU A 34 13.13 -8.71 19.98
C GLU A 34 11.85 -8.13 20.61
N ALA A 35 10.70 -8.78 20.38
CA ALA A 35 9.40 -8.32 20.87
C ALA A 35 9.17 -8.75 22.33
N HIS A 36 8.97 -7.78 23.24
CA HIS A 36 8.56 -8.05 24.62
C HIS A 36 7.41 -7.13 25.08
N ASP A 37 6.36 -7.76 25.64
CA ASP A 37 5.21 -7.25 26.41
C ASP A 37 4.46 -5.97 25.95
N ALA A 38 3.15 -6.16 25.68
CA ALA A 38 2.09 -5.23 25.25
C ALA A 38 1.85 -5.04 23.73
N LEU A 39 0.57 -5.10 23.31
CA LEU A 39 0.00 -4.92 21.96
C LEU A 39 1.02 -4.66 20.82
N HIS A 40 1.38 -5.71 20.08
CA HIS A 40 2.51 -5.73 19.13
C HIS A 40 2.08 -5.80 17.65
N THR A 41 2.74 -5.04 16.79
CA THR A 41 2.57 -5.19 15.33
C THR A 41 3.93 -5.43 14.72
N GLN A 42 4.31 -6.68 14.43
CA GLN A 42 5.68 -7.00 14.01
C GLN A 42 5.77 -7.44 12.55
N ILE A 43 6.31 -6.60 11.68
CA ILE A 43 6.50 -6.92 10.26
C ILE A 43 7.90 -7.53 10.08
N ILE A 44 7.98 -8.84 9.91
CA ILE A 44 9.27 -9.52 9.74
C ILE A 44 9.50 -9.77 8.25
N LEU A 45 10.49 -9.07 7.68
CA LEU A 45 11.06 -9.42 6.39
C LEU A 45 12.27 -10.33 6.63
N ASP A 46 12.20 -11.53 6.06
CA ASP A 46 13.25 -12.53 6.17
C ASP A 46 14.11 -12.50 4.90
N GLU A 47 15.37 -12.89 5.02
CA GLU A 47 16.40 -12.78 3.97
C GLU A 47 16.29 -13.86 2.87
N THR A 48 15.16 -14.58 2.77
CA THR A 48 15.05 -15.87 2.06
C THR A 48 14.32 -15.80 0.71
N ASP A 49 14.43 -14.70 -0.03
CA ASP A 49 13.63 -14.44 -1.25
C ASP A 49 12.11 -14.48 -0.99
N THR A 50 11.69 -14.24 0.25
CA THR A 50 10.29 -14.19 0.66
C THR A 50 10.00 -12.94 1.46
N ALA A 51 8.86 -12.33 1.19
CA ALA A 51 8.32 -11.25 2.00
C ALA A 51 7.36 -11.83 3.04
N GLY A 52 7.60 -11.56 4.33
CA GLY A 52 6.73 -11.93 5.42
C GLY A 52 6.11 -10.71 6.11
N ALA A 53 4.94 -10.88 6.71
CA ALA A 53 4.42 -9.92 7.67
C ALA A 53 3.68 -10.67 8.77
N ALA A 54 3.91 -10.28 10.03
CA ALA A 54 3.17 -10.79 11.17
C ALA A 54 2.46 -9.64 11.92
N PHE A 55 1.38 -9.96 12.61
CA PHE A 55 0.63 -9.02 13.43
C PHE A 55 0.21 -9.73 14.71
N ILE A 56 0.60 -9.22 15.88
CA ILE A 56 0.50 -9.95 17.15
C ILE A 56 -0.24 -9.12 18.20
N ILE A 57 -1.54 -9.34 18.30
CA ILE A 57 -2.39 -8.63 19.26
C ILE A 57 -2.34 -9.35 20.61
N THR A 58 -1.88 -8.68 21.65
CA THR A 58 -2.08 -9.12 23.04
C THR A 58 -3.19 -8.27 23.66
N ASP A 59 -4.26 -8.92 24.12
CA ASP A 59 -5.34 -8.20 24.81
C ASP A 59 -5.08 -8.05 26.32
N GLU A 60 -5.95 -7.29 27.00
CA GLU A 60 -5.84 -6.99 28.43
C GLU A 60 -5.88 -8.23 29.34
N SER A 61 -6.39 -9.36 28.83
CA SER A 61 -6.39 -10.64 29.56
C SER A 61 -5.08 -11.40 29.43
N GLY A 62 -4.14 -10.89 28.62
CA GLY A 62 -2.90 -11.56 28.25
C GLY A 62 -3.07 -12.58 27.13
N SER A 63 -4.25 -12.66 26.49
CA SER A 63 -4.45 -13.57 25.36
C SER A 63 -3.77 -13.01 24.11
N VAL A 64 -3.01 -13.86 23.43
CA VAL A 64 -2.23 -13.50 22.25
C VAL A 64 -2.91 -14.05 21.00
N ARG A 65 -3.13 -13.19 20.00
CA ARG A 65 -3.57 -13.54 18.65
C ARG A 65 -2.48 -13.18 17.66
N ARG A 66 -2.14 -14.09 16.76
CA ARG A 66 -1.14 -13.90 15.71
C ARG A 66 -1.78 -14.10 14.35
N TYR A 67 -1.47 -13.20 13.44
CA TYR A 67 -1.82 -13.26 12.02
C TYR A 67 -0.52 -13.16 11.24
N ASP A 68 -0.34 -14.00 10.24
CA ASP A 68 0.85 -13.93 9.39
C ASP A 68 0.53 -14.27 7.93
N ALA A 69 1.27 -13.63 7.04
CA ALA A 69 1.22 -13.90 5.62
C ALA A 69 2.64 -13.91 5.06
N GLN A 70 2.81 -14.67 3.97
CA GLN A 70 4.05 -14.72 3.20
C GLN A 70 3.76 -14.59 1.70
N ARG A 71 4.72 -14.03 0.98
CA ARG A 71 4.75 -13.93 -0.48
C ARG A 71 6.14 -14.31 -0.97
N VAL A 72 6.19 -15.01 -2.09
CA VAL A 72 7.45 -15.20 -2.83
C VAL A 72 7.86 -13.84 -3.38
N MET A 73 9.13 -13.47 -3.22
CA MET A 73 9.73 -12.30 -3.87
C MET A 73 10.35 -12.76 -5.20
N PRO A 74 9.78 -12.41 -6.35
CA PRO A 74 10.38 -12.77 -7.64
C PRO A 74 11.80 -12.21 -7.78
N GLU A 75 12.69 -12.98 -8.40
CA GLU A 75 14.03 -12.49 -8.75
C GLU A 75 13.96 -11.38 -9.81
N GLY A 76 14.89 -10.42 -9.72
CA GLY A 76 15.05 -9.39 -10.74
C GLY A 76 13.99 -8.28 -10.74
N LEU A 77 13.14 -8.20 -9.72
CA LEU A 77 12.24 -7.06 -9.55
C LEU A 77 13.02 -5.75 -9.41
N ASP A 78 12.43 -4.65 -9.88
CA ASP A 78 12.92 -3.33 -9.52
C ASP A 78 12.54 -2.99 -8.07
N GLU A 79 13.01 -1.84 -7.57
CA GLU A 79 12.71 -1.40 -6.21
C GLU A 79 11.21 -1.17 -5.98
N MET A 80 10.50 -0.67 -6.98
CA MET A 80 9.07 -0.36 -6.89
C MET A 80 8.24 -1.64 -6.77
N ASP A 81 8.54 -2.65 -7.56
CA ASP A 81 7.85 -3.94 -7.53
C ASP A 81 8.16 -4.71 -6.25
N ARG A 82 9.41 -4.65 -5.75
CA ARG A 82 9.75 -5.20 -4.43
C ARG A 82 8.90 -4.55 -3.33
N ASN A 83 8.90 -3.22 -3.29
CA ASN A 83 8.11 -2.42 -2.35
C ASN A 83 6.62 -2.78 -2.40
N LEU A 84 6.10 -3.06 -3.59
CA LEU A 84 4.71 -3.46 -3.75
C LEU A 84 4.41 -4.84 -3.16
N VAL A 85 5.30 -5.82 -3.30
CA VAL A 85 5.18 -7.13 -2.64
C VAL A 85 5.17 -6.99 -1.12
N LEU A 86 6.03 -6.10 -0.58
CA LEU A 86 6.07 -5.81 0.85
C LEU A 86 4.78 -5.14 1.35
N ALA A 87 4.22 -4.21 0.57
CA ALA A 87 2.94 -3.60 0.88
C ALA A 87 1.78 -4.60 0.82
N ASP A 88 1.78 -5.51 -0.17
CA ASP A 88 0.76 -6.56 -0.32
C ASP A 88 0.74 -7.50 0.89
N VAL A 89 1.90 -8.02 1.30
CA VAL A 89 1.96 -8.97 2.42
C VAL A 89 1.49 -8.31 3.71
N LEU A 90 1.93 -7.07 3.99
CA LEU A 90 1.45 -6.32 5.14
C LEU A 90 -0.06 -6.06 5.07
N PHE A 91 -0.54 -5.54 3.95
CA PHE A 91 -1.94 -5.18 3.76
C PHE A 91 -2.84 -6.41 3.97
N SER A 92 -2.46 -7.54 3.39
CA SER A 92 -3.18 -8.81 3.55
C SER A 92 -3.25 -9.25 5.02
N THR A 93 -2.12 -9.22 5.74
CA THR A 93 -2.07 -9.57 7.17
C THR A 93 -2.98 -8.66 8.00
N LEU A 94 -3.02 -7.35 7.70
CA LEU A 94 -3.85 -6.39 8.44
C LEU A 94 -5.34 -6.53 8.10
N VAL A 95 -5.70 -6.84 6.85
CA VAL A 95 -7.09 -7.14 6.47
C VAL A 95 -7.59 -8.35 7.23
N GLU A 96 -6.78 -9.41 7.33
CA GLU A 96 -7.13 -10.62 8.08
C GLU A 96 -7.30 -10.32 9.58
N ALA A 97 -6.36 -9.57 10.15
CA ALA A 97 -6.38 -9.24 11.57
C ALA A 97 -7.55 -8.34 11.99
N THR A 98 -7.93 -7.39 11.13
CA THR A 98 -8.93 -6.35 11.46
C THR A 98 -10.31 -6.65 10.90
N GLY A 99 -10.43 -7.53 9.90
CA GLY A 99 -11.66 -7.76 9.14
C GLY A 99 -12.08 -6.56 8.27
N TYR A 100 -11.25 -5.52 8.17
CA TYR A 100 -11.53 -4.31 7.39
C TYR A 100 -10.67 -4.31 6.12
N LYS A 101 -11.28 -4.06 4.95
CA LYS A 101 -10.56 -3.90 3.67
C LYS A 101 -10.75 -2.48 3.13
N PRO A 102 -9.73 -1.61 3.23
CA PRO A 102 -9.77 -0.29 2.59
C PRO A 102 -10.05 -0.42 1.08
N PRO A 103 -11.01 0.34 0.52
CA PRO A 103 -11.45 0.15 -0.87
C PRO A 103 -10.40 0.58 -1.91
N TRP A 104 -9.41 1.39 -1.51
CA TRP A 104 -8.29 1.79 -2.37
C TRP A 104 -7.07 0.88 -2.23
N GLY A 105 -7.13 -0.13 -1.36
CA GLY A 105 -5.99 -1.02 -1.10
C GLY A 105 -4.74 -0.25 -0.68
N VAL A 106 -3.60 -0.60 -1.29
CA VAL A 106 -2.31 0.03 -1.01
C VAL A 106 -2.10 1.37 -1.75
N LEU A 107 -3.07 1.84 -2.55
CA LEU A 107 -2.97 3.09 -3.34
C LEU A 107 -3.16 4.37 -2.52
N THR A 108 -2.93 4.33 -1.21
CA THR A 108 -3.20 5.45 -0.33
C THR A 108 -2.07 6.48 -0.40
N GLY A 109 -2.44 7.74 -0.67
CA GLY A 109 -1.49 8.82 -0.97
C GLY A 109 -0.98 8.82 -2.42
N VAL A 110 -1.39 7.86 -3.23
CA VAL A 110 -1.14 7.83 -4.68
C VAL A 110 -2.26 8.58 -5.41
N ARG A 111 -1.97 9.20 -6.56
CA ARG A 111 -3.00 9.75 -7.47
C ARG A 111 -3.46 8.63 -8.41
N PRO A 112 -4.56 7.93 -8.11
CA PRO A 112 -4.84 6.64 -8.75
C PRO A 112 -5.20 6.77 -10.23
N VAL A 113 -5.83 7.88 -10.65
CA VAL A 113 -6.17 8.13 -12.06
C VAL A 113 -4.91 8.34 -12.91
N LYS A 114 -3.92 9.08 -12.39
CA LYS A 114 -2.63 9.26 -13.05
C LYS A 114 -1.88 7.93 -13.16
N LEU A 115 -1.89 7.13 -12.10
CA LEU A 115 -1.27 5.80 -12.10
C LEU A 115 -1.93 4.89 -13.15
N LEU A 116 -3.26 4.83 -13.17
CA LEU A 116 -4.02 4.00 -14.10
C LEU A 116 -3.69 4.34 -15.57
N ARG A 117 -3.62 5.63 -15.89
CA ARG A 117 -3.26 6.11 -17.24
C ARG A 117 -1.87 5.63 -17.65
N MET A 118 -0.88 5.81 -16.77
CA MET A 118 0.49 5.32 -17.01
C MET A 118 0.51 3.80 -17.21
N LEU A 119 -0.25 3.04 -16.42
CA LEU A 119 -0.34 1.58 -16.60
C LEU A 119 -0.99 1.21 -17.94
N HIS A 120 -2.04 1.92 -18.36
CA HIS A 120 -2.65 1.69 -19.67
C HIS A 120 -1.64 1.91 -20.81
N GLU A 121 -0.81 2.96 -20.71
CA GLU A 121 0.21 3.28 -21.72
C GLU A 121 1.38 2.30 -21.74
N THR A 122 1.78 1.78 -20.57
CA THR A 122 2.98 0.94 -20.43
C THR A 122 2.70 -0.55 -20.59
N ILE A 123 1.58 -1.06 -20.06
CA ILE A 123 1.27 -2.49 -20.01
C ILE A 123 -0.08 -2.87 -20.62
N GLY A 124 -0.87 -1.89 -21.08
CA GLY A 124 -2.18 -2.11 -21.67
C GLY A 124 -3.33 -2.19 -20.66
N VAL A 125 -4.57 -2.10 -21.15
CA VAL A 125 -5.78 -1.93 -20.33
C VAL A 125 -6.04 -3.13 -19.43
N GLU A 126 -5.97 -4.34 -19.98
CA GLU A 126 -6.29 -5.58 -19.27
C GLU A 126 -5.30 -5.83 -18.13
N LYS A 127 -4.00 -5.74 -18.40
CA LYS A 127 -2.95 -5.91 -17.38
C LYS A 127 -2.98 -4.79 -16.34
N ALA A 128 -3.31 -3.56 -16.75
CA ALA A 128 -3.48 -2.46 -15.81
C ALA A 128 -4.64 -2.72 -14.84
N LYS A 129 -5.76 -3.28 -15.32
CA LYS A 129 -6.88 -3.67 -14.47
C LYS A 129 -6.48 -4.75 -13.47
N GLU A 130 -5.84 -5.82 -13.94
CA GLU A 130 -5.32 -6.90 -13.08
C GLU A 130 -4.40 -6.32 -12.01
N ARG A 131 -3.45 -5.46 -12.41
CA ARG A 131 -2.52 -4.82 -11.47
C ARG A 131 -3.24 -3.92 -10.45
N MET A 132 -4.28 -3.19 -10.84
CA MET A 132 -5.09 -2.37 -9.94
C MET A 132 -5.86 -3.20 -8.91
N ILE A 133 -6.50 -4.27 -9.35
CA ILE A 133 -7.39 -5.05 -8.47
C ILE A 133 -6.59 -6.04 -7.63
N ASP A 134 -5.70 -6.79 -8.26
CA ASP A 134 -5.07 -7.96 -7.64
C ASP A 134 -3.81 -7.57 -6.87
N LEU A 135 -2.99 -6.68 -7.44
CA LEU A 135 -1.71 -6.31 -6.83
C LEU A 135 -1.83 -5.08 -5.92
N PHE A 136 -2.63 -4.10 -6.33
CA PHE A 136 -2.87 -2.90 -5.52
C PHE A 136 -4.06 -3.01 -4.55
N HIS A 137 -4.78 -4.14 -4.57
CA HIS A 137 -5.99 -4.37 -3.75
C HIS A 137 -7.11 -3.33 -3.93
N CYS A 138 -7.12 -2.61 -5.05
CA CYS A 138 -8.17 -1.64 -5.34
C CYS A 138 -9.49 -2.38 -5.58
N SER A 139 -10.58 -1.92 -4.94
CA SER A 139 -11.88 -2.54 -5.14
C SER A 139 -12.34 -2.37 -6.58
N PRO A 140 -13.13 -3.30 -7.14
CA PRO A 140 -13.67 -3.17 -8.50
C PRO A 140 -14.43 -1.85 -8.71
N GLU A 141 -15.17 -1.39 -7.69
CA GLU A 141 -15.91 -0.13 -7.72
C GLU A 141 -14.96 1.08 -7.79
N LYS A 142 -13.86 1.07 -7.03
CA LYS A 142 -12.85 2.14 -7.07
C LYS A 142 -12.04 2.14 -8.36
N TYR A 143 -11.72 0.96 -8.89
CA TYR A 143 -11.14 0.84 -10.22
C TYR A 143 -12.07 1.44 -11.28
N GLN A 144 -13.36 1.10 -11.26
CA GLN A 144 -14.34 1.62 -12.21
C GLN A 144 -14.45 3.15 -12.12
N LEU A 145 -14.48 3.70 -10.90
CA LEU A 145 -14.46 5.15 -10.68
C LEU A 145 -13.20 5.80 -11.29
N CYS A 146 -12.03 5.19 -11.11
CA CYS A 146 -10.79 5.67 -11.72
C CYS A 146 -10.82 5.61 -13.25
N ALA A 147 -11.29 4.50 -13.83
CA ALA A 147 -11.38 4.33 -15.27
C ALA A 147 -12.38 5.33 -15.89
N GLU A 148 -13.51 5.55 -15.24
CA GLU A 148 -14.50 6.54 -15.64
C GLU A 148 -13.93 7.97 -15.56
N THR A 149 -13.28 8.30 -14.44
CA THR A 149 -12.63 9.60 -14.27
C THR A 149 -11.55 9.83 -15.34
N MET A 150 -10.70 8.83 -15.59
CA MET A 150 -9.68 8.89 -16.63
C MET A 150 -10.29 9.16 -18.02
N ARG A 151 -11.40 8.49 -18.35
CA ARG A 151 -12.13 8.67 -19.61
C ARG A 151 -12.63 10.11 -19.79
N TYR A 152 -13.10 10.74 -18.72
CA TYR A 152 -13.55 12.14 -18.77
C TYR A 152 -12.40 13.15 -18.75
N GLU A 153 -11.29 12.83 -18.09
CA GLU A 153 -10.10 13.68 -18.06
C GLU A 153 -9.31 13.67 -19.38
N GLN A 154 -9.27 12.52 -20.08
CA GLN A 154 -8.41 12.35 -21.26
C GLN A 154 -8.64 13.43 -22.34
N PRO A 155 -9.87 13.74 -22.78
CA PRO A 155 -10.10 14.77 -23.79
C PRO A 155 -9.60 16.17 -23.36
N ILE A 156 -9.66 16.48 -22.07
CA ILE A 156 -9.19 17.76 -21.53
C ILE A 156 -7.66 17.81 -21.57
N LEU A 157 -7.00 16.71 -21.21
CA LEU A 157 -5.54 16.61 -21.27
C LEU A 157 -5.03 16.63 -22.71
N ASP A 158 -5.75 16.01 -23.64
CA ASP A 158 -5.44 16.05 -25.08
C ASP A 158 -5.53 17.46 -25.68
N CYS A 159 -6.31 18.35 -25.07
CA CYS A 159 -6.36 19.77 -25.45
C CYS A 159 -5.16 20.58 -24.94
N SER A 160 -4.37 20.05 -24.01
CA SER A 160 -3.23 20.76 -23.44
C SER A 160 -2.03 20.69 -24.37
N ASP A 161 -1.44 21.85 -24.66
CA ASP A 161 -0.24 21.99 -25.49
C ASP A 161 0.92 22.63 -24.71
N ALA A 162 2.04 22.86 -25.40
CA ALA A 162 3.24 23.47 -24.79
C ALA A 162 3.04 24.93 -24.31
N LYS A 163 1.95 25.60 -24.72
CA LYS A 163 1.60 26.97 -24.30
C LYS A 163 0.56 26.98 -23.20
N SER A 164 -0.01 25.83 -22.87
CA SER A 164 -1.00 25.66 -21.82
C SER A 164 -0.34 25.77 -20.45
N PHE A 165 -1.05 26.36 -19.49
CA PHE A 165 -0.58 26.50 -18.12
C PHE A 165 -1.71 26.18 -17.13
N SER A 166 -1.35 25.59 -15.99
CA SER A 166 -2.27 25.36 -14.88
C SER A 166 -2.17 26.52 -13.90
N LEU A 167 -3.28 27.26 -13.70
CA LEU A 167 -3.35 28.37 -12.75
C LEU A 167 -4.02 27.91 -11.46
N TYR A 168 -3.28 27.95 -10.36
CA TYR A 168 -3.77 27.62 -9.02
C TYR A 168 -4.10 28.93 -8.29
N ILE A 169 -5.36 29.15 -7.90
CA ILE A 169 -5.80 30.36 -7.18
C ILE A 169 -6.37 29.96 -5.83
N SER A 170 -5.79 30.52 -4.76
CA SER A 170 -6.29 30.35 -3.38
C SER A 170 -6.53 28.90 -2.97
N ILE A 171 -5.67 27.97 -3.40
CA ILE A 171 -5.70 26.58 -2.94
C ILE A 171 -4.91 26.54 -1.62
N PRO A 172 -5.56 26.36 -0.46
CA PRO A 172 -4.85 26.14 0.78
C PRO A 172 -4.10 24.81 0.67
N PHE A 173 -2.80 24.82 0.96
CA PHE A 173 -2.04 23.58 1.10
C PHE A 173 -2.48 22.89 2.40
N CYS A 174 -2.86 21.62 2.29
CA CYS A 174 -3.14 20.73 3.42
C CYS A 174 -1.84 20.27 4.07
#